data_AF-A0A2W6YVD3-F1
#
_entry.id   AF-A0A2W6YVD3-F1
#
_cell.length_a   1.000
_cell.length_b   1.000
_cell.length_c   1.000
_cell.angle_alpha   90.00
_cell.angle_beta   90.00
_cell.angle_gamma   90.00
#
_symmetry.space_group_name_H-M   'P 1'
#
loop_
_entity.id
_entity.type
_entity.pdbx_description
1 polymer ?
#
loop_
_entity_poly.entity_id
_entity_poly.type
_entity_poly.pdbx_seq_one_letter_code
_entity_poly.pdbx_strand_id
1 'polypeptide(L)'
;MTEEHRIEKRDGSGDAVHQRLRKAIEKRERAYLWTPADAINFKPYLLPTIFGDGRALFTLATINQRPRYWVIRACSTWGSGFDRDEATGPDFAEMTDDILTELEESFGRGRCGYSGNSLFWPKYERVRNCKCEECTDRYATARWPTVDDYGGCSWSRTDWPEGFETVLNPLSGRGNLLAA
;
A
#
# COMPACT_ATOMS: atom_id res chain seq x y z
N MET A 1 -16.54 0.84 -22.81
CA MET A 1 -16.16 -0.33 -21.99
C MET A 1 -15.57 -1.37 -22.92
N THR A 2 -14.34 -1.15 -23.32
CA THR A 2 -13.51 -2.14 -24.02
C THR A 2 -12.96 -3.07 -22.95
N GLU A 3 -13.16 -4.36 -23.16
CA GLU A 3 -12.57 -5.52 -22.47
C GLU A 3 -11.27 -5.15 -21.74
N GLU A 4 -11.40 -4.88 -20.45
CA GLU A 4 -10.37 -4.28 -19.62
C GLU A 4 -9.16 -5.22 -19.50
N HIS A 5 -7.96 -4.65 -19.51
CA HIS A 5 -6.71 -5.31 -19.14
C HIS A 5 -6.81 -5.81 -17.70
N ARG A 6 -7.46 -6.95 -17.50
CA ARG A 6 -7.60 -7.57 -16.18
C ARG A 6 -6.21 -8.04 -15.77
N ILE A 7 -5.57 -7.26 -14.92
CA ILE A 7 -4.26 -7.58 -14.39
C ILE A 7 -4.37 -8.87 -13.59
N GLU A 8 -3.45 -9.78 -13.88
CA GLU A 8 -3.34 -11.02 -13.14
C GLU A 8 -3.01 -10.71 -11.67
N LYS A 9 -3.86 -11.20 -10.77
CA LYS A 9 -3.65 -11.13 -9.32
C LYS A 9 -3.41 -12.55 -8.81
N ARG A 10 -2.41 -12.73 -7.94
CA ARG A 10 -2.17 -14.00 -7.26
C ARG A 10 -1.84 -13.81 -5.79
N ASP A 11 -2.26 -14.75 -4.96
CA ASP A 11 -1.94 -14.76 -3.54
C ASP A 11 -0.47 -15.12 -3.31
N GLY A 12 0.28 -14.21 -2.69
CA GLY A 12 1.67 -14.39 -2.31
C GLY A 12 1.89 -15.16 -1.01
N SER A 13 0.83 -15.61 -0.32
CA SER A 13 0.94 -16.32 0.96
C SER A 13 1.76 -17.62 0.85
N GLY A 14 1.67 -18.33 -0.28
CA GLY A 14 2.45 -19.53 -0.57
C GLY A 14 3.79 -19.30 -1.31
N ASP A 15 4.07 -18.08 -1.76
CA ASP A 15 5.25 -17.75 -2.58
C ASP A 15 6.49 -17.55 -1.69
N ALA A 16 7.51 -18.39 -1.85
CA ALA A 16 8.71 -18.37 -0.99
C ALA A 16 9.46 -17.03 -1.03
N VAL A 17 9.50 -16.39 -2.20
CA VAL A 17 10.13 -15.05 -2.37
C VAL A 17 9.31 -14.00 -1.63
N HIS A 18 7.98 -14.05 -1.74
CA HIS A 18 7.07 -13.15 -1.05
C HIS A 18 7.16 -13.32 0.47
N GLN A 19 7.27 -14.55 0.98
CA GLN A 19 7.46 -14.81 2.40
C GLN A 19 8.81 -14.31 2.91
N ARG A 20 9.88 -14.46 2.10
CA ARG A 20 11.19 -13.88 2.42
C ARG A 20 11.11 -12.35 2.44
N LEU A 21 10.41 -11.75 1.49
CA LEU A 21 10.23 -10.30 1.40
C LEU A 21 9.44 -9.78 2.61
N ARG A 22 8.37 -10.46 3.00
CA ARG A 22 7.57 -10.14 4.19
C ARG A 22 8.45 -10.04 5.43
N LYS A 23 9.32 -11.02 5.65
CA LYS A 23 10.26 -11.02 6.78
C LYS A 23 11.28 -9.87 6.71
N ALA A 24 11.64 -9.43 5.52
CA ALA A 24 12.56 -8.32 5.32
C ALA A 24 11.89 -6.95 5.56
N ILE A 25 10.66 -6.77 5.07
CA ILE A 25 9.89 -5.51 5.09
C ILE A 25 9.18 -5.28 6.41
N GLU A 26 8.57 -6.31 7.01
CA GLU A 26 7.74 -6.15 8.20
C GLU A 26 8.59 -6.04 9.48
N LYS A 27 9.48 -5.06 9.50
CA LYS A 27 10.33 -4.69 10.64
C LYS A 27 9.92 -3.31 11.14
N ARG A 28 10.19 -3.05 12.43
CA ARG A 28 9.90 -1.75 13.02
C ARG A 28 10.87 -0.72 12.45
N GLU A 29 10.31 0.38 11.97
CA GLU A 29 11.03 1.51 11.42
C GLU A 29 10.65 2.80 12.13
N ARG A 30 11.50 3.81 11.97
CA ARG A 30 11.27 5.18 12.46
C ARG A 30 11.36 6.14 11.28
N ALA A 31 10.24 6.81 10.98
CA ALA A 31 10.20 7.82 9.92
C ALA A 31 9.34 9.03 10.35
N TYR A 32 9.47 10.12 9.61
CA TYR A 32 8.71 11.34 9.79
C TYR A 32 8.21 11.85 8.43
N LEU A 33 7.11 12.60 8.45
CA LEU A 33 6.59 13.25 7.23
C LEU A 33 7.22 14.64 7.03
N TRP A 34 7.25 15.47 8.08
CA TRP A 34 7.68 16.86 7.97
C TRP A 34 9.02 17.12 8.65
N THR A 35 9.15 16.77 9.93
CA THR A 35 10.38 17.02 10.70
C THR A 35 10.78 15.81 11.54
N PRO A 36 12.08 15.62 11.83
CA PRO A 36 12.54 14.54 12.71
C PRO A 36 11.93 14.52 14.11
N ALA A 37 11.41 15.66 14.59
CA ALA A 37 10.73 15.75 15.88
C ALA A 37 9.38 15.01 15.90
N ASP A 38 8.73 14.91 14.74
CA ASP A 38 7.43 14.24 14.56
C ASP A 38 7.59 12.75 14.19
N ALA A 39 8.80 12.21 14.33
CA ALA A 39 9.09 10.85 13.90
C ALA A 39 8.30 9.83 14.73
N ILE A 40 7.58 8.96 14.04
CA ILE A 40 6.83 7.87 14.64
C ILE A 40 7.55 6.54 14.40
N ASN A 41 7.24 5.56 15.25
CA ASN A 41 7.59 4.18 14.98
C ASN A 41 6.40 3.46 14.36
N PHE A 42 6.63 2.67 13.33
CA PHE A 42 5.63 1.78 12.76
C PHE A 42 6.30 0.58 12.11
N LYS A 43 5.49 -0.38 11.65
CA LYS A 43 5.94 -1.54 10.89
C LYS A 43 5.28 -1.44 9.52
N PRO A 44 6.02 -1.31 8.40
CA PRO A 44 5.43 -1.44 7.08
C PRO A 44 4.78 -2.82 6.92
N TYR A 45 3.77 -2.93 6.06
CA TYR A 45 3.11 -4.20 5.78
C TYR A 45 3.20 -4.55 4.29
N LEU A 46 3.54 -5.80 3.99
CA LEU A 46 3.53 -6.32 2.62
C LEU A 46 2.12 -6.81 2.30
N LEU A 47 1.49 -6.21 1.29
CA LEU A 47 0.20 -6.66 0.76
C LEU A 47 0.36 -8.12 0.27
N PRO A 48 -0.49 -9.06 0.72
CA PRO A 48 -0.40 -10.47 0.30
C PRO A 48 -0.56 -10.68 -1.21
N THR A 49 -1.39 -9.86 -1.85
CA THR A 49 -1.63 -9.91 -3.30
C THR A 49 -0.40 -9.48 -4.10
N ILE A 50 -0.05 -10.27 -5.11
CA ILE A 50 0.96 -9.96 -6.13
C ILE A 50 0.24 -9.63 -7.44
N PHE A 51 0.61 -8.51 -8.06
CA PHE A 51 0.07 -8.08 -9.35
C PHE A 51 1.07 -8.39 -10.48
N GLY A 52 0.59 -9.00 -11.56
CA GLY A 52 1.38 -9.42 -12.71
C GLY A 52 2.57 -10.32 -12.32
N ASP A 53 3.74 -10.04 -12.89
CA ASP A 53 4.96 -10.81 -12.59
C ASP A 53 5.49 -10.63 -11.16
N GLY A 54 5.04 -9.58 -10.44
CA GLY A 54 5.46 -9.28 -9.08
C GLY A 54 6.94 -8.96 -8.91
N ARG A 55 7.63 -8.53 -9.97
CA ARG A 55 9.08 -8.25 -9.96
C ARG A 55 9.42 -6.83 -9.52
N ALA A 56 8.48 -5.88 -9.61
CA ALA A 56 8.66 -4.51 -9.12
C ALA A 56 8.10 -4.36 -7.70
N LEU A 57 8.72 -3.47 -6.91
CA LEU A 57 8.20 -3.05 -5.60
C LEU A 57 7.76 -1.59 -5.61
N PHE A 58 6.65 -1.35 -4.94
CA PHE A 58 6.11 -0.02 -4.70
C PHE A 58 5.77 0.16 -3.23
N THR A 59 5.92 1.37 -2.73
CA THR A 59 5.33 1.80 -1.47
C THR A 59 4.06 2.60 -1.76
N LEU A 60 3.02 2.40 -0.97
CA LEU A 60 1.81 3.24 -0.97
C LEU A 60 1.57 3.74 0.46
N ALA A 61 1.31 5.03 0.60
CA ALA A 61 0.87 5.64 1.84
C ALA A 61 -0.37 6.50 1.59
N THR A 62 -1.46 6.25 2.31
CA THR A 62 -2.63 7.13 2.26
C THR A 62 -2.32 8.44 2.97
N ILE A 63 -2.92 9.54 2.52
CA ILE A 63 -2.59 10.87 3.02
C ILE A 63 -2.72 10.96 4.55
N ASN A 64 -3.76 10.35 5.11
CA ASN A 64 -4.10 10.41 6.54
C ASN A 64 -3.21 9.53 7.43
N GLN A 65 -2.45 8.60 6.84
CA GLN A 65 -1.69 7.60 7.62
C GLN A 65 -0.18 7.74 7.45
N ARG A 66 0.28 8.64 6.59
CA ARG A 66 1.70 9.02 6.47
C ARG A 66 2.30 9.39 7.84
N PRO A 67 3.56 9.02 8.11
CA PRO A 67 4.50 8.37 7.20
C PRO A 67 4.36 6.83 7.12
N ARG A 68 3.29 6.22 7.66
CA ARG A 68 3.09 4.77 7.52
C ARG A 68 2.78 4.40 6.08
N TYR A 69 3.25 3.24 5.64
CA TYR A 69 3.07 2.77 4.27
C TYR A 69 2.96 1.24 4.20
N TRP A 70 2.36 0.78 3.11
CA TRP A 70 2.38 -0.61 2.67
C TRP A 70 3.36 -0.78 1.53
N VAL A 71 3.84 -2.01 1.34
CA VAL A 71 4.65 -2.42 0.21
C VAL A 71 3.83 -3.35 -0.68
N ILE A 72 3.93 -3.15 -1.99
CA ILE A 72 3.20 -3.88 -3.02
C ILE A 72 4.20 -4.52 -3.99
N ARG A 73 4.02 -5.82 -4.27
CA ARG A 73 4.68 -6.49 -5.40
C ARG A 73 3.80 -6.35 -6.63
N ALA A 74 4.29 -5.67 -7.66
CA ALA A 74 3.54 -5.41 -8.88
C ALA A 74 4.37 -5.73 -10.14
N CYS A 75 3.71 -5.64 -11.29
CA CYS A 75 4.29 -6.01 -12.58
C CYS A 75 5.47 -5.08 -12.93
N SER A 76 6.54 -5.64 -13.47
CA SER A 76 7.69 -4.88 -13.93
C SER A 76 7.37 -3.85 -15.02
N THR A 77 6.28 -4.04 -15.76
CA THR A 77 5.87 -3.17 -16.87
C THR A 77 5.10 -1.93 -16.44
N TRP A 78 4.60 -1.88 -15.20
CA TRP A 78 3.83 -0.73 -14.72
C TRP A 78 4.67 0.51 -14.74
N GLY A 79 4.06 1.67 -15.02
CA GLY A 79 4.64 3.00 -14.85
C GLY A 79 4.45 3.54 -13.44
N SER A 80 5.18 4.61 -13.12
CA SER A 80 5.04 5.37 -11.88
C SER A 80 5.58 6.76 -12.14
N GLY A 81 4.83 7.82 -11.82
CA GLY A 81 5.06 9.19 -12.31
C GLY A 81 6.47 9.83 -12.31
N PHE A 82 7.51 9.22 -11.73
CA PHE A 82 8.92 9.64 -11.92
C PHE A 82 9.68 8.83 -12.98
N ASP A 83 9.04 7.89 -13.64
CA ASP A 83 9.66 7.03 -14.64
C ASP A 83 9.73 7.71 -16.00
N ARG A 84 10.46 7.07 -16.90
CA ARG A 84 10.44 7.38 -18.33
C ARG A 84 9.07 7.02 -18.91
N ASP A 85 8.60 7.78 -19.89
CA ASP A 85 7.32 7.58 -20.62
C ASP A 85 7.31 6.33 -21.52
N GLU A 86 8.05 5.29 -21.16
CA GLU A 86 8.26 4.05 -21.92
C GLU A 86 7.61 2.83 -21.25
N ALA A 87 6.85 3.05 -20.17
CA ALA A 87 6.12 1.97 -19.51
C ALA A 87 5.13 1.32 -20.48
N THR A 88 5.20 -0.01 -20.60
CA THR A 88 4.31 -0.80 -21.48
C THR A 88 3.07 -1.31 -20.75
N GLY A 89 3.03 -1.20 -19.42
CA GLY A 89 1.87 -1.47 -18.58
C GLY A 89 1.18 -0.18 -18.10
N PRO A 90 0.12 -0.30 -17.28
CA PRO A 90 -0.58 0.85 -16.72
C PRO A 90 0.32 1.69 -15.81
N ASP A 91 0.00 2.97 -15.64
CA ASP A 91 0.59 3.74 -14.54
C ASP A 91 0.04 3.27 -13.19
N PHE A 92 0.87 3.30 -12.15
CA PHE A 92 0.44 2.95 -10.79
C PHE A 92 -0.80 3.75 -10.33
N ALA A 93 -0.95 5.01 -10.77
CA ALA A 93 -2.14 5.82 -10.49
C ALA A 93 -3.43 5.15 -10.96
N GLU A 94 -3.41 4.51 -12.14
CA GLU A 94 -4.57 3.81 -12.71
C GLU A 94 -4.96 2.58 -11.89
N MET A 95 -4.00 2.03 -11.11
CA MET A 95 -4.17 0.83 -10.30
C MET A 95 -4.51 1.12 -8.84
N THR A 96 -4.59 2.40 -8.47
CA THR A 96 -4.67 2.80 -7.05
C THR A 96 -5.95 2.32 -6.38
N ASP A 97 -7.11 2.42 -7.05
CA ASP A 97 -8.39 2.00 -6.48
C ASP A 97 -8.45 0.48 -6.24
N ASP A 98 -7.93 -0.30 -7.19
CA ASP A 98 -7.78 -1.75 -7.06
C ASP A 98 -6.84 -2.12 -5.91
N ILE A 99 -5.71 -1.43 -5.79
CA ILE A 99 -4.75 -1.68 -4.70
C ILE A 99 -5.35 -1.31 -3.35
N LEU A 100 -6.05 -0.18 -3.24
CA LEU A 100 -6.71 0.24 -2.01
C LEU A 100 -7.78 -0.76 -1.58
N THR A 101 -8.56 -1.28 -2.54
CA THR A 101 -9.53 -2.35 -2.28
C THR A 101 -8.84 -3.60 -1.71
N GLU A 102 -7.74 -4.05 -2.32
CA GLU A 102 -6.98 -5.22 -1.85
C GLU A 102 -6.34 -4.99 -0.47
N LEU A 103 -5.91 -3.76 -0.18
CA LEU A 103 -5.41 -3.39 1.14
C LEU A 103 -6.52 -3.42 2.19
N GLU A 104 -7.72 -2.93 1.88
CA GLU A 104 -8.88 -2.99 2.79
C GLU A 104 -9.30 -4.43 3.06
N GLU A 105 -9.33 -5.28 2.04
CA GLU A 105 -9.64 -6.70 2.18
C GLU A 105 -8.58 -7.45 3.02
N SER A 106 -7.31 -7.10 2.85
CA SER A 106 -6.19 -7.77 3.55
C SER A 106 -5.98 -7.29 4.99
N PHE A 107 -6.20 -6.00 5.24
CA PHE A 107 -5.81 -5.36 6.50
C PHE A 107 -6.97 -4.73 7.26
N GLY A 108 -8.16 -4.72 6.68
CA GLY A 108 -9.38 -4.12 7.20
C GLY A 108 -9.53 -2.66 6.78
N ARG A 109 -10.79 -2.22 6.74
CA ARG A 109 -11.17 -0.84 6.47
C ARG A 109 -11.08 0.01 7.73
N GLY A 110 -10.36 1.13 7.64
CA GLY A 110 -10.18 2.14 8.67
C GLY A 110 -11.23 3.25 8.66
N ARG A 111 -12.28 3.10 7.85
CA ARG A 111 -13.38 4.04 7.68
C ARG A 111 -14.73 3.37 7.88
N CYS A 112 -15.68 4.15 8.35
CA CYS A 112 -17.04 3.68 8.56
C CYS A 112 -17.72 3.38 7.22
N GLY A 113 -18.26 2.17 7.04
CA GLY A 113 -18.89 1.74 5.79
C GLY A 113 -20.13 2.57 5.40
N TYR A 114 -20.81 3.16 6.39
CA TYR A 114 -22.01 3.98 6.15
C TYR A 114 -21.70 5.45 5.88
N SER A 115 -20.82 6.05 6.69
CA SER A 115 -20.60 7.51 6.69
C SER A 115 -19.27 7.94 6.06
N GLY A 116 -18.36 7.01 5.83
CA GLY A 116 -16.98 7.32 5.46
C GLY A 116 -16.18 8.04 6.56
N ASN A 117 -16.71 8.18 7.79
CA ASN A 117 -15.93 8.74 8.90
C ASN A 117 -14.69 7.90 9.18
N SER A 118 -13.57 8.56 9.49
CA SER A 118 -12.37 7.86 9.95
C SER A 118 -12.64 7.16 11.28
N LEU A 119 -12.38 5.85 11.33
CA LEU A 119 -12.47 5.05 12.56
C LEU A 119 -11.23 5.22 13.46
N PHE A 120 -10.23 5.97 13.00
CA PHE A 120 -9.08 6.40 13.80
C PHE A 120 -9.42 7.57 14.74
N TRP A 121 -10.48 8.31 14.45
CA TRP A 121 -10.87 9.46 15.26
C TRP A 121 -11.42 9.03 16.64
N PRO A 122 -11.24 9.86 17.67
CA PRO A 122 -11.88 9.64 18.96
C PRO A 122 -13.39 9.45 18.82
N LYS A 123 -13.97 8.56 19.64
CA LYS A 123 -15.41 8.23 19.58
C LYS A 123 -16.31 9.47 19.58
N TYR A 124 -16.01 10.48 20.40
CA TYR A 124 -16.86 11.68 20.48
C TYR A 124 -16.91 12.44 19.15
N GLU A 125 -15.85 12.42 18.33
CA GLU A 125 -15.82 13.03 17.00
C GLU A 125 -16.59 12.17 15.99
N ARG A 126 -16.42 10.84 16.05
CA ARG A 126 -17.14 9.89 15.19
C ARG A 126 -18.66 10.00 15.37
N VAL A 127 -19.12 10.00 16.62
CA VAL A 127 -20.55 10.04 16.97
C VAL A 127 -21.22 11.36 16.62
N ARG A 128 -20.46 12.47 16.58
CA ARG A 128 -20.97 13.77 16.14
C ARG A 128 -21.45 13.72 14.69
N ASN A 129 -20.76 12.96 13.85
CA ASN A 129 -20.99 12.89 12.42
C ASN A 129 -21.78 11.64 12.00
N CYS A 130 -21.76 10.56 12.80
CA CYS A 130 -22.47 9.32 12.47
C CYS A 130 -22.85 8.51 13.72
N LYS A 131 -24.11 8.06 13.78
CA LYS A 131 -24.66 7.28 14.91
C LYS A 131 -24.79 5.77 14.62
N CYS A 132 -24.18 5.27 13.54
CA CYS A 132 -24.19 3.83 13.25
C CYS A 132 -23.37 3.04 14.29
N GLU A 133 -23.53 1.72 14.27
CA GLU A 133 -22.85 0.80 15.19
C GLU A 133 -21.31 0.97 15.16
N GLU A 134 -20.71 1.03 13.98
CA GLU A 134 -19.25 1.18 13.84
C GLU A 134 -18.73 2.48 14.49
N CYS A 135 -19.46 3.59 14.35
CA CYS A 135 -19.07 4.89 14.90
C CYS A 135 -19.39 5.03 16.40
N THR A 136 -20.38 4.29 16.89
CA THR A 136 -20.82 4.35 18.30
C THR A 136 -20.16 3.29 19.17
N ASP A 137 -19.65 2.21 18.59
CA ASP A 137 -18.90 1.20 19.32
C ASP A 137 -17.57 1.77 19.83
N ARG A 138 -17.35 1.57 21.14
CA ARG A 138 -16.13 1.98 21.84
C ARG A 138 -14.93 1.11 21.44
N TYR A 139 -15.16 -0.09 20.93
CA TYR A 139 -14.11 -1.04 20.55
C TYR A 139 -13.73 -0.96 19.07
N ALA A 140 -14.59 -0.40 18.22
CA ALA A 140 -14.36 -0.14 16.79
C ALA A 140 -13.36 0.99 16.49
N THR A 141 -12.29 1.13 17.29
CA THR A 141 -11.19 2.06 16.95
C THR A 141 -10.24 1.37 16.01
N ALA A 142 -10.14 1.88 14.78
CA ALA A 142 -9.22 1.38 13.79
C ALA A 142 -7.77 1.52 14.27
N ARG A 143 -6.93 0.56 13.87
CA ARG A 143 -5.50 0.54 14.17
C ARG A 143 -4.73 0.18 12.92
N TRP A 144 -3.51 0.69 12.81
CA TRP A 144 -2.59 0.25 11.78
C TRP A 144 -2.45 -1.29 11.84
N PRO A 145 -2.58 -2.03 10.71
CA PRO A 145 -2.53 -1.56 9.32
C PRO A 145 -3.86 -1.39 8.57
N THR A 146 -4.99 -1.18 9.25
CA THR A 146 -6.27 -0.86 8.57
C THR A 146 -6.15 0.39 7.70
N VAL A 147 -6.89 0.46 6.60
CA VAL A 147 -6.74 1.49 5.56
C VAL A 147 -7.72 2.65 5.74
N ASP A 148 -7.20 3.86 5.84
CA ASP A 148 -7.96 5.11 5.69
C ASP A 148 -7.63 5.70 4.32
N ASP A 149 -8.46 5.40 3.33
CA ASP A 149 -8.30 5.80 1.92
C ASP A 149 -8.71 7.26 1.64
N TYR A 150 -9.18 8.00 2.65
CA TYR A 150 -9.70 9.35 2.43
C TYR A 150 -8.60 10.34 2.04
N GLY A 151 -8.87 11.17 1.04
CA GLY A 151 -7.95 12.22 0.60
C GLY A 151 -6.86 11.73 -0.35
N GLY A 152 -6.89 10.47 -0.78
CA GLY A 152 -5.95 9.91 -1.75
C GLY A 152 -4.67 9.35 -1.10
N CYS A 153 -3.68 9.05 -1.94
CA CYS A 153 -2.43 8.43 -1.51
C CYS A 153 -1.22 8.97 -2.27
N SER A 154 -0.05 8.75 -1.69
CA SER A 154 1.24 8.90 -2.36
C SER A 154 1.86 7.53 -2.57
N TRP A 155 2.48 7.34 -3.73
CA TRP A 155 3.21 6.12 -4.05
C TRP A 155 4.60 6.44 -4.61
N SER A 156 5.46 5.43 -4.54
CA SER A 156 6.76 5.47 -5.19
C SER A 156 7.29 4.07 -5.42
N ARG A 157 8.09 3.90 -6.46
CA ARG A 157 8.97 2.72 -6.55
C ARG A 157 9.92 2.67 -5.36
N THR A 158 10.21 1.45 -4.93
CA THR A 158 11.22 1.18 -3.91
C THR A 158 12.10 0.01 -4.35
N ASP A 159 13.32 -0.03 -3.85
CA ASP A 159 14.24 -1.14 -4.12
C ASP A 159 13.84 -2.39 -3.34
N TRP A 160 14.19 -3.55 -3.90
CA TRP A 160 14.19 -4.79 -3.12
C TRP A 160 15.21 -4.70 -1.98
N PRO A 161 14.89 -5.24 -0.79
CA PRO A 161 15.85 -5.30 0.30
C PRO A 161 17.13 -6.04 -0.07
N GLU A 162 18.20 -5.82 0.69
CA GLU A 162 19.43 -6.61 0.57
C GLU A 162 19.16 -8.12 0.67
N GLY A 163 19.92 -8.91 -0.10
CA GLY A 163 19.78 -10.36 -0.18
C GLY A 163 18.77 -10.86 -1.22
N PHE A 164 18.19 -9.96 -2.02
CA PHE A 164 17.43 -10.29 -3.23
C PHE A 164 18.27 -10.02 -4.47
N GLU A 165 18.30 -10.98 -5.39
CA GLU A 165 18.96 -10.80 -6.67
C GLU A 165 18.09 -9.91 -7.55
N THR A 166 18.68 -8.85 -8.09
CA THR A 166 17.96 -7.85 -8.87
C THR A 166 18.69 -7.47 -10.14
N VAL A 167 17.93 -6.97 -11.11
CA VAL A 167 18.42 -6.39 -12.36
C VAL A 167 17.95 -4.94 -12.46
N LEU A 168 18.68 -4.12 -13.22
CA LEU A 168 18.31 -2.73 -13.44
C LEU A 168 16.91 -2.61 -14.03
N ASN A 169 16.13 -1.69 -13.47
CA ASN A 169 14.82 -1.35 -14.03
C ASN A 169 15.01 -0.43 -15.24
N PRO A 170 14.50 -0.78 -16.43
CA PRO A 170 14.66 0.07 -17.62
C PRO A 170 13.88 1.39 -17.51
N LEU A 171 12.82 1.44 -16.69
CA LEU A 171 11.92 2.59 -16.58
C LEU A 171 12.44 3.68 -15.63
N SER A 172 13.32 3.34 -14.68
CA SER A 172 13.64 4.19 -13.54
C SER A 172 15.06 3.99 -13.05
N GLY A 173 15.70 5.05 -12.54
CA GLY A 173 17.02 4.97 -11.91
C GLY A 173 17.02 4.33 -10.51
N ARG A 174 15.85 3.93 -10.01
CA ARG A 174 15.62 3.29 -8.71
C ARG A 174 14.55 2.20 -8.84
N GLY A 175 14.40 1.35 -7.84
CA GLY A 175 13.38 0.31 -7.85
C GLY A 175 13.74 -0.79 -8.84
N ASN A 176 14.94 -1.35 -8.68
CA ASN A 176 15.41 -2.48 -9.48
C ASN A 176 14.42 -3.65 -9.44
N LEU A 177 14.41 -4.44 -10.50
CA LEU A 177 13.48 -5.56 -10.65
C LEU A 177 14.08 -6.82 -10.04
N LEU A 178 13.25 -7.69 -9.45
CA LEU A 178 13.67 -9.03 -9.08
C LEU A 178 14.22 -9.76 -10.31
N ALA A 179 15.36 -10.44 -10.18
CA ALA A 179 15.86 -11.34 -11.22
C ALA A 179 14.86 -12.49 -11.45
N ALA A 180 14.73 -12.91 -12.70
CA ALA A 180 13.82 -14.01 -13.09
C ALA A 180 14.40 -15.37 -12.71
#